data_AF-A0A8T4E350-F1
#
_entry.id   AF-A0A8T4E350-F1
#
_cell.length_a   1.000
_cell.length_b   1.000
_cell.length_c   1.000
_cell.angle_alpha   90.00
_cell.angle_beta   90.00
_cell.angle_gamma   90.00
#
_symmetry.space_group_name_H-M   'P 1'
#
loop_
_entity.id
_entity.type
_entity.pdbx_description
1 polymer ?
#
loop_
_entity_poly.entity_id
_entity_poly.type
_entity_poly.pdbx_seq_one_letter_code
_entity_poly.pdbx_strand_id
1 'polypeptide(L)'
;MITANPKENRASDWKDHLCVEDEQKLNELLEAARRHRCAYHSSDNVQVAQVWCALIEMMKMVNKLEARVSYIERVLNHLFEGHQGEKEKLLSGLLKF
;
A
#
# COMPACT_ATOMS: atom_id res chain seq x y z
N MET A 1 -6.93 -48.31 25.34
CA MET A 1 -7.65 -48.14 24.05
C MET A 1 -8.79 -47.18 24.34
N ILE A 2 -8.94 -45.99 23.76
CA ILE A 2 -8.47 -45.44 22.48
C ILE A 2 -8.15 -43.97 22.73
N THR A 3 -6.99 -43.52 22.25
CA THR A 3 -6.55 -42.12 22.24
C THR A 3 -7.49 -41.29 21.38
N ALA A 4 -8.10 -40.24 21.95
CA ALA A 4 -8.77 -39.22 21.15
C ALA A 4 -7.72 -38.54 20.26
N ASN A 5 -7.86 -38.70 18.95
CA ASN A 5 -6.97 -38.18 17.92
C ASN A 5 -7.28 -36.68 17.73
N PRO A 6 -6.37 -35.72 18.00
CA PRO A 6 -6.68 -34.28 17.94
C PRO A 6 -6.66 -33.73 16.51
N LYS A 7 -7.01 -34.54 15.50
CA LYS A 7 -6.90 -34.20 14.07
C LYS A 7 -8.19 -34.44 13.28
N GLU A 8 -9.35 -34.19 13.87
CA GLU A 8 -10.60 -34.15 13.09
C GLU A 8 -11.20 -32.73 13.14
N ASN A 9 -11.52 -32.24 11.94
CA ASN A 9 -12.00 -30.90 11.55
C ASN A 9 -10.95 -29.78 11.39
N ARG A 10 -9.96 -29.98 10.50
CA ARG A 10 -9.52 -28.86 9.65
C ARG A 10 -10.35 -28.90 8.36
N ALA A 11 -11.51 -28.25 8.37
CA ALA A 11 -12.05 -27.76 7.11
C ALA A 11 -10.94 -26.94 6.44
N SER A 12 -10.67 -27.18 5.15
CA SER A 12 -9.65 -26.43 4.42
C SER A 12 -9.90 -24.93 4.63
N ASP A 13 -8.88 -24.23 5.13
CA ASP A 13 -8.96 -22.77 5.24
C ASP A 13 -8.98 -22.25 3.80
N TRP A 14 -9.85 -21.30 3.48
CA TRP A 14 -9.89 -20.71 2.13
C TRP A 14 -8.51 -20.11 1.77
N LYS A 15 -7.73 -19.72 2.78
CA LYS A 15 -6.34 -19.28 2.63
C LYS A 15 -5.42 -20.35 2.06
N ASP A 16 -5.72 -21.63 2.25
CA ASP A 16 -4.96 -22.74 1.64
C ASP A 16 -5.05 -22.74 0.10
N HIS A 17 -5.99 -21.98 -0.47
CA HIS A 17 -6.17 -21.80 -1.91
C HIS A 17 -5.44 -20.57 -2.46
N LEU A 18 -4.80 -19.75 -1.60
CA LEU A 18 -3.96 -18.65 -2.03
C LEU A 18 -2.58 -19.17 -2.43
N CYS A 19 -1.96 -18.53 -3.41
CA CYS A 19 -0.54 -18.76 -3.64
C CYS A 19 0.28 -18.17 -2.47
N VAL A 20 1.48 -18.71 -2.24
CA VAL A 20 2.35 -18.31 -1.12
C VAL A 20 2.58 -16.80 -1.08
N GLU A 21 2.76 -16.16 -2.24
CA GLU A 21 2.99 -14.72 -2.34
C GLU A 21 1.77 -13.91 -1.90
N ASP A 22 0.56 -14.32 -2.27
CA ASP A 22 -0.67 -13.60 -1.93
C ASP A 22 -1.07 -13.85 -0.47
N GLU A 23 -0.82 -15.04 0.07
CA GLU A 23 -0.96 -15.32 1.49
C GLU A 23 -0.03 -14.42 2.32
N GLN A 24 1.22 -14.25 1.88
CA GLN A 24 2.17 -13.35 2.54
C GLN A 24 1.69 -11.90 2.51
N LYS A 25 1.26 -11.39 1.35
CA LYS A 25 0.70 -10.02 1.23
C LYS A 25 -0.53 -9.82 2.12
N LEU A 26 -1.41 -10.82 2.19
CA LEU A 26 -2.58 -10.78 3.06
C LEU A 26 -2.17 -10.71 4.53
N ASN A 27 -1.19 -11.50 4.95
CA ASN A 27 -0.69 -11.49 6.32
C ASN A 27 -0.05 -10.14 6.68
N GLU A 28 0.73 -9.54 5.78
CA GLU A 28 1.29 -8.20 5.98
C GLU A 28 0.20 -7.14 6.15
N LEU A 29 -0.87 -7.20 5.34
CA LEU A 29 -2.01 -6.29 5.44
C LEU A 29 -2.79 -6.49 6.75
N LEU A 30 -3.01 -7.73 7.17
CA LEU A 30 -3.67 -8.04 8.44
C LEU A 30 -2.85 -7.55 9.63
N GLU A 31 -1.53 -7.71 9.60
CA GLU A 31 -0.64 -7.17 10.65
C GLU A 31 -0.67 -5.64 10.69
N ALA A 32 -0.73 -4.96 9.54
CA ALA A 32 -0.96 -3.51 9.51
C ALA A 32 -2.31 -3.13 10.14
N ALA A 33 -3.38 -3.87 9.81
CA ALA A 33 -4.71 -3.62 10.36
C ALA A 33 -4.80 -3.84 11.88
N ARG A 34 -3.92 -4.66 12.49
CA ARG A 34 -3.86 -4.86 13.96
C ARG A 34 -3.58 -3.58 14.75
N ARG A 35 -3.04 -2.54 14.12
CA ARG A 35 -2.91 -1.20 14.74
C ARG A 35 -4.27 -0.64 15.18
N HIS A 36 -5.35 -1.07 14.53
CA HIS A 36 -6.73 -0.69 14.82
C HIS A 36 -7.47 -1.73 15.66
N ARG A 37 -6.75 -2.61 16.37
CA ARG A 37 -7.36 -3.71 17.13
C ARG A 37 -8.48 -3.27 18.06
N CYS A 38 -8.30 -2.15 18.76
CA CYS A 38 -9.31 -1.63 19.67
C CYS A 38 -10.61 -1.26 18.93
N ALA A 39 -10.53 -0.82 17.67
CA ALA A 39 -11.70 -0.40 16.89
C ALA A 39 -12.51 -1.59 16.37
N TYR A 40 -11.85 -2.62 15.81
CA TYR A 40 -12.58 -3.77 15.27
C TYR A 40 -13.00 -4.77 16.37
N HIS A 41 -12.29 -4.84 17.49
CA HIS A 41 -12.59 -5.80 18.56
C HIS A 41 -13.86 -5.43 19.34
N SER A 42 -14.20 -4.14 19.41
CA SER A 42 -15.43 -3.64 20.02
C SER A 42 -16.64 -3.65 19.08
N SER A 43 -16.49 -4.17 17.86
CA SER A 43 -17.58 -4.16 16.86
C SER A 43 -18.42 -5.44 16.92
N ASP A 44 -19.70 -5.31 16.60
CA ASP A 44 -20.63 -6.45 16.53
C ASP A 44 -20.20 -7.46 15.44
N ASN A 45 -19.55 -6.98 14.38
CA ASN A 45 -19.00 -7.81 13.32
C ASN A 45 -17.50 -7.53 13.13
N VAL A 46 -16.69 -8.25 13.91
CA VAL A 46 -15.23 -8.14 13.91
C VAL A 46 -14.63 -8.34 12.52
N GLN A 47 -15.13 -9.30 11.73
CA GLN A 47 -14.59 -9.60 10.41
C GLN A 47 -14.80 -8.43 9.44
N VAL A 48 -16.01 -7.88 9.40
CA VAL A 48 -16.31 -6.71 8.56
C VAL A 48 -15.50 -5.50 9.01
N ALA A 49 -15.41 -5.26 10.32
CA ALA A 49 -14.60 -4.16 10.85
C ALA A 49 -13.10 -4.31 10.55
N GLN A 50 -12.56 -5.53 10.57
CA GLN A 50 -11.19 -5.82 10.15
C GLN A 50 -10.96 -5.49 8.67
N VAL A 51 -11.91 -5.81 7.79
CA VAL A 51 -11.83 -5.44 6.36
C VAL A 51 -11.78 -3.92 6.19
N TRP A 52 -12.62 -3.17 6.91
CA TRP A 52 -12.56 -1.70 6.88
C TRP A 52 -11.23 -1.16 7.40
N CYS A 53 -10.68 -1.74 8.47
CA CYS A 53 -9.38 -1.36 8.99
C CYS A 53 -8.25 -1.65 7.98
N ALA A 54 -8.31 -2.79 7.29
CA ALA A 54 -7.38 -3.13 6.23
C ALA A 54 -7.48 -2.15 5.05
N LEU A 55 -8.69 -1.76 4.65
CA LEU A 55 -8.92 -0.77 3.58
C LEU A 55 -8.31 0.59 3.93
N ILE A 56 -8.41 1.02 5.19
CA ILE A 56 -7.77 2.25 5.67
C ILE A 56 -6.25 2.17 5.53
N GLU A 57 -5.62 1.06 5.90
CA GLU A 57 -4.17 0.88 5.73
C GLU A 57 -3.77 0.87 4.25
N MET A 58 -4.56 0.23 3.37
CA MET A 58 -4.32 0.29 1.92
C MET A 58 -4.42 1.73 1.39
N MET A 59 -5.41 2.51 1.82
CA MET A 59 -5.57 3.90 1.40
C MET A 59 -4.38 4.77 1.86
N LYS A 60 -3.83 4.52 3.06
CA LYS A 60 -2.59 5.18 3.51
C LYS A 60 -1.39 4.82 2.61
N MET A 61 -1.29 3.57 2.16
CA MET A 61 -0.24 3.15 1.24
C MET A 61 -0.37 3.85 -0.12
N VAL A 62 -1.59 3.95 -0.66
CA VAL A 62 -1.87 4.70 -1.90
C VAL A 62 -1.49 6.16 -1.75
N ASN A 63 -1.96 6.85 -0.70
CA ASN A 63 -1.63 8.26 -0.46
C ASN A 63 -0.11 8.49 -0.34
N LYS A 64 0.62 7.54 0.27
CA LYS A 64 2.08 7.60 0.36
C LYS A 64 2.74 7.45 -1.01
N LEU A 65 2.22 6.59 -1.88
CA LEU A 65 2.70 6.45 -3.25
C LEU A 65 2.41 7.70 -4.07
N GLU A 66 1.18 8.23 -4.02
CA GLU A 66 0.79 9.47 -4.68
C GLU A 66 1.66 10.65 -4.25
N ALA A 67 1.94 10.79 -2.95
CA ALA A 67 2.84 11.83 -2.44
C ALA A 67 4.27 11.70 -3.00
N ARG A 68 4.78 10.47 -3.14
CA ARG A 68 6.09 10.21 -3.74
C ARG A 68 6.11 10.52 -5.23
N VAL A 69 5.07 10.14 -5.97
CA VAL A 69 4.92 10.45 -7.39
C VAL A 69 4.83 11.96 -7.59
N SER A 70 3.98 12.65 -6.83
CA SER A 70 3.85 14.11 -6.90
C SER A 70 5.17 14.83 -6.60
N TYR A 71 5.96 14.32 -5.65
CA TYR A 71 7.30 14.86 -5.40
C TYR A 71 8.23 14.69 -6.61
N ILE A 72 8.25 13.50 -7.22
CA ILE A 72 9.05 13.22 -8.42
C ILE A 72 8.64 14.14 -9.57
N GLU A 73 7.33 14.30 -9.80
CA GLU A 73 6.79 15.20 -10.83
C GLU A 73 7.25 16.64 -10.61
N ARG A 74 7.21 17.14 -9.37
CA ARG A 74 7.70 18.49 -9.06
C ARG A 74 9.19 18.66 -9.36
N VAL A 75 10.01 17.68 -8.98
CA VAL A 75 11.45 17.72 -9.25
C VAL A 75 11.72 17.71 -10.76
N LEU A 76 11.04 16.82 -11.50
CA LEU A 76 11.21 16.73 -12.95
C LEU A 76 10.75 18.02 -13.65
N ASN A 77 9.59 18.57 -13.30
CA ASN A 77 9.11 19.83 -13.86
C ASN A 77 10.10 20.96 -13.62
N HIS A 78 10.65 21.08 -12.41
CA HIS A 78 11.65 22.10 -12.12
C HIS A 78 12.93 21.94 -12.95
N LEU A 79 13.38 20.70 -13.16
CA LEU A 79 14.53 20.41 -14.03
C LEU A 79 14.26 20.81 -15.50
N PHE A 80 13.07 20.50 -16.02
CA PHE A 80 12.70 20.85 -17.40
C PHE A 80 12.52 22.36 -17.59
N GLU A 81 11.86 23.04 -16.66
CA GLU A 81 11.72 24.51 -16.67
C GLU A 81 13.09 25.20 -16.59
N GLY A 82 13.99 24.71 -15.74
CA GLY A 82 15.36 25.20 -15.64
C GLY A 82 16.12 25.07 -16.97
N HIS A 83 16.05 23.90 -17.61
CA HIS A 83 16.67 23.67 -18.92
C HIS A 83 16.10 24.55 -20.03
N GLN A 84 14.78 24.76 -20.04
CA GLN A 84 14.14 25.63 -21.02
C GLN A 84 14.57 27.10 -20.84
N GLY A 85 14.63 27.58 -19.59
CA GLY A 85 15.10 28.92 -19.29
C GLY A 85 16.57 29.17 -19.63
N GLU A 86 17.45 28.17 -19.43
CA GLU A 86 18.84 28.25 -19.86
C GLU A 86 18.97 28.29 -21.39
N LYS A 87 18.21 27.44 -22.09
CA LYS A 87 18.16 27.43 -23.56
C LYS A 87 17.71 28.78 -24.11
N GLU A 88 16.68 29.39 -23.54
CA GLU A 88 16.19 30.71 -23.95
C GLU A 88 17.21 31.83 -23.68
N LYS A 89 17.92 31.78 -22.55
CA LYS A 89 19.04 32.70 -22.26
C LYS A 89 20.17 32.56 -23.27
N LEU A 90 20.56 31.34 -23.62
CA LEU A 90 21.60 31.10 -24.62
C LEU A 90 21.17 31.59 -26.01
N LEU A 91 19.95 31.28 -26.44
CA LEU A 91 19.41 31.72 -27.73
C LEU A 91 19.31 33.25 -27.82
N SER A 92 18.82 33.90 -26.77
CA SER A 92 18.75 35.37 -26.73
C SER A 92 20.13 36.03 -26.65
N GLY A 93 21.13 35.37 -26.06
CA GLY A 93 22.53 35.82 -26.09
C GLY A 93 23.14 35.73 -27.49
N LEU A 94 22.86 34.65 -28.24
CA LEU A 94 23.35 34.48 -29.61
C LEU A 94 22.70 35.44 -30.60
N LEU A 95 21.41 35.76 -30.44
CA LEU A 95 20.66 36.68 -31.32
C LEU A 95 20.99 38.17 -31.10
N LYS A 96 21.74 38.51 -30.04
CA LYS A 96 22.17 39.89 -29.74
C LYS A 96 23.51 40.29 -30.36
N PHE A 97 24.20 39.35 -30.99
CA PHE A 97 25.39 39.58 -31.81
C PHE A 97 25.05 39.47 -33.29
#